data_AF-A0A150B699-F1
#
_entry.id   AF-A0A150B699-F1
#
_cell.length_a   1.000
_cell.length_b   1.000
_cell.length_c   1.000
_cell.angle_alpha   90.00
_cell.angle_beta   90.00
_cell.angle_gamma   90.00
#
_symmetry.space_group_name_H-M   'P 1'
#
loop_
_entity.id
_entity.type
_entity.pdbx_description
1 polymer ?
#
loop_
_entity_poly.entity_id
_entity_poly.type
_entity_poly.pdbx_seq_one_letter_code
_entity_poly.pdbx_strand_id
1 'polypeptide(L)'
;MQNIIIKKLEPVYGKDTKTVRTGTRVFGNIDKVNWMNVINPPLSKEEIQVFEDEMKTGFPEPYKYLLSLMNGSFLANLVRIAGQPKIGGLSDEEEYFQPFDLYSFQQLYASKKIPDSYFVFADSLDLGTIYAISEENRVLELHLRSKKVLRDLGTMEEWLDLLLEEAIRI
;
A
#
# COMPACT_ATOMS: atom_id res chain seq x y z
N MET A 1 2.33 -13.63 -15.64
CA MET A 1 3.24 -13.87 -14.50
C MET A 1 2.40 -13.70 -13.24
N GLN A 2 2.26 -14.72 -12.39
CA GLN A 2 1.46 -14.59 -11.14
C GLN A 2 2.16 -13.59 -10.19
N ASN A 3 1.38 -12.66 -9.63
CA ASN A 3 1.80 -11.62 -8.70
C ASN A 3 2.52 -12.21 -7.47
N ILE A 4 3.70 -11.68 -7.13
CA ILE A 4 4.57 -12.19 -6.05
C ILE A 4 3.89 -12.16 -4.67
N ILE A 5 3.09 -11.12 -4.39
CA ILE A 5 2.37 -10.95 -3.12
C ILE A 5 1.38 -12.10 -2.94
N ILE A 6 0.56 -12.31 -3.97
CA ILE A 6 -0.44 -13.38 -4.02
C ILE A 6 0.22 -14.75 -3.88
N LYS A 7 1.33 -15.00 -4.59
CA LYS A 7 2.07 -16.27 -4.49
C LYS A 7 2.57 -16.57 -3.08
N LYS A 8 2.91 -15.54 -2.31
CA LYS A 8 3.38 -15.67 -0.92
C LYS A 8 2.23 -15.87 0.06
N LEU A 9 1.09 -15.20 -0.14
CA LEU A 9 -0.06 -15.28 0.77
C LEU A 9 -0.94 -16.52 0.54
N GLU A 10 -1.19 -16.92 -0.71
CA GLU A 10 -2.10 -18.03 -1.04
C GLU A 10 -1.78 -19.36 -0.30
N PRO A 11 -0.51 -19.82 -0.23
CA PRO A 11 -0.20 -21.07 0.47
C PRO A 11 -0.42 -21.02 1.98
N VAL A 12 -0.36 -19.83 2.58
CA VAL A 12 -0.44 -19.62 4.03
C VAL A 12 -1.90 -19.58 4.48
N TYR A 13 -2.73 -18.82 3.76
CA TYR A 13 -4.14 -18.64 4.10
C TYR A 13 -5.06 -19.68 3.45
N GLY A 14 -4.61 -20.36 2.39
CA GLY A 14 -5.32 -21.47 1.77
C GLY A 14 -6.73 -21.10 1.30
N LYS A 15 -7.76 -21.60 2.01
CA LYS A 15 -9.17 -21.30 1.72
C LYS A 15 -9.69 -20.05 2.43
N ASP A 16 -8.94 -19.49 3.36
CA ASP A 16 -9.29 -18.27 4.08
C ASP A 16 -8.94 -17.03 3.26
N THR A 17 -9.57 -16.95 2.10
CA THR A 17 -9.39 -15.90 1.11
C THR A 17 -10.67 -15.69 0.32
N LYS A 18 -10.87 -14.47 -0.16
CA LYS A 18 -11.96 -14.11 -1.05
C LYS A 18 -11.46 -13.14 -2.12
N THR A 19 -12.03 -13.22 -3.31
CA THR A 19 -11.86 -12.20 -4.36
C THR A 19 -13.16 -11.44 -4.52
N VAL A 20 -13.11 -10.13 -4.35
CA VAL A 20 -14.25 -9.21 -4.59
C VAL A 20 -14.35 -8.94 -6.09
N ARG A 21 -15.53 -8.56 -6.59
CA ARG A 21 -15.76 -8.34 -8.04
C ARG A 21 -14.84 -7.28 -8.65
N THR A 22 -14.38 -6.30 -7.86
CA THR A 22 -13.38 -5.30 -8.30
C THR A 22 -12.00 -5.88 -8.60
N GLY A 23 -11.75 -7.14 -8.24
CA GLY A 23 -10.46 -7.82 -8.34
C GLY A 23 -9.64 -7.78 -7.05
N THR A 24 -10.11 -7.06 -6.02
CA THR A 24 -9.45 -7.04 -4.70
C THR A 24 -9.45 -8.43 -4.10
N ARG A 25 -8.30 -8.88 -3.60
CA ARG A 25 -8.14 -10.19 -2.95
C ARG A 25 -7.87 -9.97 -1.47
N VAL A 26 -8.64 -10.65 -0.62
CA VAL A 26 -8.52 -10.56 0.83
C VAL A 26 -8.06 -11.91 1.40
N PHE A 27 -7.26 -11.89 2.47
CA PHE A 27 -6.68 -13.07 3.11
C PHE A 27 -6.69 -12.93 4.63
N GLY A 28 -6.96 -14.02 5.36
CA GLY A 28 -6.99 -14.05 6.82
C GLY A 28 -8.23 -13.36 7.37
N ASN A 29 -9.37 -14.04 7.42
CA ASN A 29 -10.59 -13.45 7.94
C ASN A 29 -10.46 -13.23 9.46
N ILE A 30 -10.58 -11.98 9.90
CA ILE A 30 -10.55 -11.63 11.34
C ILE A 30 -11.97 -11.71 11.90
N ASP A 31 -12.92 -11.11 11.20
CA ASP A 31 -14.33 -11.16 11.51
C ASP A 31 -15.21 -11.00 10.24
N LYS A 32 -16.50 -10.72 10.43
CA LYS A 32 -17.46 -10.61 9.33
C LYS A 32 -17.08 -9.61 8.23
N VAL A 33 -16.28 -8.58 8.55
CA VAL A 33 -15.92 -7.49 7.61
C VAL A 33 -14.42 -7.25 7.54
N ASN A 34 -13.66 -7.56 8.60
CA ASN A 34 -12.22 -7.29 8.67
C ASN A 34 -11.39 -8.48 8.17
N TRP A 35 -10.32 -8.15 7.45
CA TRP A 35 -9.37 -9.10 6.89
C TRP A 35 -7.95 -8.65 7.20
N MET A 36 -7.06 -9.59 7.47
CA MET A 36 -5.66 -9.30 7.78
C MET A 36 -4.93 -8.70 6.58
N ASN A 37 -5.27 -9.14 5.37
CA ASN A 37 -4.67 -8.62 4.17
C ASN A 37 -5.75 -8.27 3.15
N VAL A 38 -5.65 -7.09 2.56
CA VAL A 38 -6.50 -6.57 1.49
C VAL A 38 -5.59 -6.10 0.38
N ILE A 39 -5.55 -6.82 -0.74
CA ILE A 39 -4.66 -6.52 -1.89
C ILE A 39 -5.52 -6.05 -3.06
N ASN A 40 -5.43 -4.76 -3.38
CA ASN A 40 -6.11 -4.20 -4.55
C ASN A 40 -5.38 -4.60 -5.83
N PRO A 41 -6.12 -4.79 -6.95
CA PRO A 41 -5.52 -5.23 -8.21
C PRO A 41 -4.44 -4.24 -8.69
N PRO A 42 -3.35 -4.72 -9.31
CA PRO A 42 -2.29 -3.86 -9.83
C PRO A 42 -2.81 -2.93 -10.92
N LEU A 43 -2.10 -1.81 -11.11
CA LEU A 43 -2.29 -0.90 -12.23
C LEU A 43 -1.36 -1.26 -13.39
N SER A 44 -1.88 -1.14 -14.61
CA SER A 44 -1.07 -1.13 -15.84
C SER A 44 -0.22 0.14 -15.93
N LYS A 45 0.74 0.17 -16.85
CA LYS A 45 1.59 1.35 -17.06
C LYS A 45 0.76 2.55 -17.51
N GLU A 46 -0.24 2.30 -18.35
CA GLU A 46 -1.17 3.29 -18.85
C GLU A 46 -2.05 3.85 -17.72
N GLU A 47 -2.54 2.98 -16.83
CA GLU A 47 -3.31 3.42 -15.65
C GLU A 47 -2.45 4.22 -14.66
N ILE A 48 -1.19 3.83 -14.45
CA ILE A 48 -0.25 4.59 -13.62
C ILE A 48 -0.01 5.98 -14.21
N GLN A 49 0.18 6.09 -15.54
CA GLN A 49 0.37 7.38 -16.19
C GLN A 49 -0.86 8.27 -16.02
N VAL A 50 -2.06 7.72 -16.22
CA VAL A 50 -3.31 8.45 -15.98
C VAL A 50 -3.40 8.92 -14.53
N PHE A 51 -2.99 8.09 -13.58
CA PHE A 51 -2.98 8.45 -12.16
C PHE A 51 -1.99 9.59 -11.84
N GLU A 52 -0.78 9.55 -12.41
CA GLU A 52 0.21 10.65 -12.31
C GLU A 52 -0.36 11.96 -12.89
N ASP A 53 -1.03 11.89 -14.05
CA ASP A 53 -1.63 13.03 -14.72
C ASP A 53 -2.77 13.65 -13.90
N GLU A 54 -3.65 12.82 -13.34
CA GLU A 54 -4.74 13.24 -12.45
C GLU A 54 -4.21 13.91 -11.18
N MET A 55 -3.15 13.35 -10.57
CA MET A 55 -2.49 13.93 -9.40
C MET A 55 -1.56 15.10 -9.73
N LYS A 56 -1.30 15.37 -11.01
CA LYS A 56 -0.31 16.35 -11.49
C LYS A 56 1.05 16.20 -10.82
N THR A 57 1.45 14.95 -10.57
CA THR A 57 2.64 14.61 -9.79
C THR A 57 3.32 13.40 -10.42
N GLY A 58 4.61 13.53 -10.73
CA GLY A 58 5.43 12.38 -11.14
C GLY A 58 5.72 11.50 -9.94
N PHE A 59 5.34 10.23 -10.01
CA PHE A 59 5.60 9.24 -8.98
C PHE A 59 7.03 8.70 -9.07
N PRO A 60 7.68 8.45 -7.93
CA PRO A 60 9.00 7.83 -7.91
C PRO A 60 8.91 6.38 -8.44
N GLU A 61 9.95 5.92 -9.13
CA GLU A 61 10.00 4.57 -9.71
C GLU A 61 9.67 3.44 -8.72
N PRO A 62 10.15 3.47 -7.45
CA PRO A 62 9.77 2.46 -6.46
C PRO A 62 8.26 2.39 -6.21
N TYR A 63 7.55 3.53 -6.22
CA TYR A 63 6.10 3.54 -6.03
C TYR A 63 5.36 3.03 -7.27
N LYS A 64 5.83 3.37 -8.48
CA LYS A 64 5.27 2.83 -9.73
C LYS A 64 5.46 1.32 -9.82
N TYR A 65 6.62 0.83 -9.40
CA TYR A 65 6.85 -0.61 -9.23
C TYR A 65 5.83 -1.22 -8.26
N LEU A 66 5.62 -0.61 -7.10
CA LEU A 66 4.61 -1.07 -6.14
C LEU A 66 3.20 -1.09 -6.73
N LEU A 67 2.78 -0.05 -7.44
CA LEU A 67 1.48 0.03 -8.12
C LEU A 67 1.30 -1.05 -9.19
N SER A 68 2.38 -1.44 -9.86
CA SER A 68 2.38 -2.55 -10.82
C SER A 68 2.19 -3.93 -10.17
N LEU A 69 2.37 -4.00 -8.84
CA LEU A 69 2.09 -5.19 -8.02
C LEU A 69 0.76 -5.07 -7.29
N MET A 70 0.39 -3.91 -6.76
CA MET A 70 -0.88 -3.67 -6.07
C MET A 70 -1.23 -2.18 -6.05
N ASN A 71 -2.49 -1.85 -6.35
CA ASN A 71 -2.99 -0.49 -6.28
C ASN A 71 -3.43 -0.12 -4.86
N GLY A 72 -2.47 0.01 -3.94
CA GLY A 72 -2.76 0.17 -2.52
C GLY A 72 -3.18 -1.14 -1.87
N SER A 73 -3.18 -1.13 -0.53
CA SER A 73 -3.39 -2.35 0.25
C SER A 73 -3.55 -2.04 1.74
N PHE A 74 -4.08 -3.01 2.47
CA PHE A 74 -3.83 -3.15 3.90
C PHE A 74 -3.14 -4.50 4.12
N LEU A 75 -1.91 -4.52 4.65
CA LEU A 75 -1.09 -5.73 4.79
C LEU A 75 -0.78 -6.02 6.26
N ALA A 76 -0.77 -7.30 6.60
CA ALA A 76 -0.47 -7.83 7.93
C ALA A 76 -1.33 -7.24 9.06
N ASN A 77 -2.52 -6.74 8.73
CA ASN A 77 -3.37 -5.94 9.62
C ASN A 77 -2.64 -4.74 10.25
N LEU A 78 -1.59 -4.23 9.58
CA LEU A 78 -0.60 -3.36 10.20
C LEU A 78 -0.27 -2.13 9.36
N VAL A 79 -0.05 -2.33 8.06
CA VAL A 79 0.42 -1.29 7.15
C VAL A 79 -0.63 -1.01 6.11
N ARG A 80 -1.04 0.26 6.04
CA ARG A 80 -1.92 0.76 4.99
C ARG A 80 -1.08 1.44 3.93
N ILE A 81 -1.25 1.01 2.69
CA ILE A 81 -0.57 1.50 1.49
C ILE A 81 -1.61 2.25 0.66
N ALA A 82 -1.33 3.51 0.36
CA ALA A 82 -2.21 4.33 -0.44
C ALA A 82 -2.19 3.92 -1.92
N GLY A 83 -3.24 4.27 -2.64
CA GLY A 83 -3.43 3.96 -4.05
C GLY A 83 -4.50 4.85 -4.68
N GLN A 84 -5.02 4.41 -5.83
CA GLN A 84 -6.07 5.09 -6.58
C GLN A 84 -7.42 4.39 -6.35
N PRO A 85 -8.37 4.98 -5.60
CA PRO A 85 -9.70 4.41 -5.46
C PRO A 85 -10.50 4.53 -6.77
N LYS A 86 -11.39 3.59 -7.01
CA LYS A 86 -12.36 3.64 -8.11
C LYS A 86 -13.56 4.50 -7.72
N ILE A 87 -14.08 5.28 -8.67
CA ILE A 87 -15.23 6.16 -8.47
C ILE A 87 -16.49 5.54 -9.09
N GLY A 88 -17.50 5.30 -8.24
CA GLY A 88 -18.86 4.93 -8.65
C GLY A 88 -19.07 3.46 -9.05
N GLY A 89 -20.33 3.02 -8.95
CA GLY A 89 -20.74 1.66 -9.37
C GLY A 89 -20.18 0.54 -8.49
N LEU A 90 -19.90 0.84 -7.22
CA LEU A 90 -19.41 -0.08 -6.21
C LEU A 90 -20.52 -0.41 -5.21
N SER A 91 -20.49 -1.63 -4.67
CA SER A 91 -21.26 -1.99 -3.47
C SER A 91 -20.54 -1.51 -2.20
N ASP A 92 -21.26 -1.47 -1.07
CA ASP A 92 -20.68 -1.10 0.23
C ASP A 92 -19.41 -1.91 0.58
N GLU A 93 -19.41 -3.21 0.26
CA GLU A 93 -18.24 -4.08 0.46
C GLU A 93 -17.06 -3.67 -0.45
N GLU A 94 -17.34 -3.29 -1.69
CA GLU A 94 -16.31 -2.89 -2.64
C GLU A 94 -15.74 -1.51 -2.33
N GLU A 95 -16.56 -0.60 -1.81
CA GLU A 95 -16.13 0.69 -1.29
C GLU A 95 -15.23 0.51 -0.06
N TYR A 96 -15.62 -0.39 0.85
CA TYR A 96 -14.86 -0.69 2.07
C TYR A 96 -13.45 -1.21 1.77
N PHE A 97 -13.30 -2.04 0.73
CA PHE A 97 -11.99 -2.57 0.33
C PHE A 97 -11.25 -1.72 -0.70
N GLN A 98 -11.66 -0.47 -0.96
CA GLN A 98 -10.88 0.42 -1.81
C GLN A 98 -9.54 0.77 -1.15
N PRO A 99 -8.50 1.04 -1.95
CA PRO A 99 -7.28 1.61 -1.40
C PRO A 99 -7.56 2.99 -0.82
N PHE A 100 -6.78 3.37 0.16
CA PHE A 100 -6.83 4.73 0.68
C PHE A 100 -6.31 5.70 -0.38
N ASP A 101 -7.06 6.75 -0.66
CA ASP A 101 -6.74 7.75 -1.67
C ASP A 101 -5.37 8.40 -1.42
N LEU A 102 -4.43 8.26 -2.37
CA LEU A 102 -3.08 8.81 -2.25
C LEU A 102 -3.07 10.33 -2.10
N TYR A 103 -3.96 11.06 -2.77
CA TYR A 103 -4.01 12.50 -2.65
C TYR A 103 -4.34 12.92 -1.21
N SER A 104 -5.42 12.38 -0.66
CA SER A 104 -5.83 12.57 0.72
C SER A 104 -4.75 12.12 1.70
N PHE A 105 -4.07 11.02 1.39
CA PHE A 105 -2.97 10.48 2.18
C PHE A 105 -1.78 11.44 2.26
N GLN A 106 -1.36 12.00 1.13
CA GLN A 106 -0.26 12.97 1.10
C GLN A 106 -0.63 14.26 1.83
N GLN A 107 -1.87 14.75 1.70
CA GLN A 107 -2.35 15.91 2.45
C GLN A 107 -2.35 15.64 3.97
N LEU A 108 -2.75 14.43 4.39
CA LEU A 108 -2.75 14.03 5.80
C LEU A 108 -1.35 14.09 6.42
N TYR A 109 -0.30 13.77 5.63
CA TYR A 109 1.07 13.71 6.12
C TYR A 109 1.97 14.86 5.69
N ALA A 110 1.44 15.82 4.95
CA ALA A 110 2.12 17.06 4.58
C ALA A 110 2.69 17.77 5.82
N SER A 111 4.00 18.00 5.82
CA SER A 111 4.69 18.55 6.98
C SER A 111 6.03 19.14 6.57
N LYS A 112 6.31 20.37 7.01
CA LYS A 112 7.62 21.05 6.82
C LYS A 112 8.82 20.30 7.44
N LYS A 113 8.56 19.25 8.24
CA LYS A 113 9.58 18.39 8.85
C LYS A 113 10.01 17.23 7.95
N ILE A 114 9.27 16.95 6.88
CA ILE A 114 9.62 15.96 5.87
C ILE A 114 10.19 16.74 4.68
N PRO A 115 11.35 16.36 4.11
CA PRO A 115 11.85 16.97 2.89
C PRO A 115 10.82 16.88 1.76
N ASP A 116 10.66 17.94 0.98
CA ASP A 116 9.71 17.97 -0.14
C ASP A 116 10.05 16.93 -1.23
N SER A 117 11.29 16.45 -1.26
CA SER A 117 11.72 15.37 -2.15
C SER A 117 11.26 13.97 -1.72
N TYR A 118 10.71 13.83 -0.50
CA TYR A 118 10.25 12.54 -0.01
C TYR A 118 8.79 12.29 -0.40
N PHE A 119 8.51 11.07 -0.85
CA PHE A 119 7.18 10.65 -1.27
C PHE A 119 6.56 9.73 -0.23
N VAL A 120 5.63 10.24 0.58
CA VAL A 120 4.93 9.44 1.61
C VAL A 120 3.82 8.63 0.96
N PHE A 121 3.80 7.31 1.17
CA PHE A 121 2.89 6.40 0.46
C PHE A 121 2.22 5.34 1.34
N ALA A 122 2.73 5.11 2.56
CA ALA A 122 2.15 4.14 3.48
C ALA A 122 2.30 4.59 4.94
N ASP A 123 1.46 4.04 5.82
CA ASP A 123 1.52 4.27 7.26
C ASP A 123 1.25 2.98 8.04
N SER A 124 1.61 3.02 9.32
CA SER A 124 1.10 2.09 10.32
C SER A 124 0.72 2.89 11.56
N LEU A 125 -0.57 2.97 11.83
CA LEU A 125 -1.06 3.64 13.04
C LEU A 125 -0.67 2.88 14.31
N ASP A 126 -0.64 1.55 14.26
CA ASP A 126 -0.28 0.69 15.37
C ASP A 126 1.21 0.82 15.73
N LEU A 127 2.09 0.90 14.73
CA LEU A 127 3.52 1.17 14.96
C LEU A 127 3.80 2.65 15.21
N GLY A 128 2.86 3.55 14.92
CA GLY A 128 3.07 4.98 14.97
C GLY A 128 4.13 5.45 13.96
N THR A 129 4.11 4.88 12.75
CA THR A 129 5.09 5.16 11.69
C THR A 129 4.43 5.56 10.37
N ILE A 130 5.19 6.26 9.53
CA ILE A 130 4.89 6.50 8.11
C ILE A 130 6.08 6.03 7.29
N TYR A 131 5.82 5.63 6.05
CA TYR A 131 6.83 5.19 5.11
C TYR A 131 6.90 6.18 3.96
N ALA A 132 8.13 6.57 3.63
CA ALA A 132 8.40 7.51 2.55
C ALA A 132 9.52 7.01 1.65
N ILE A 133 9.45 7.32 0.36
CA ILE A 133 10.54 7.08 -0.58
C ILE A 133 11.42 8.34 -0.60
N SER A 134 12.71 8.17 -0.36
CA SER A 134 13.69 9.26 -0.43
C SER A 134 14.05 9.62 -1.87
N GLU A 135 14.79 10.71 -2.05
CA GLU A 135 15.33 11.12 -3.36
C GLU A 135 16.29 10.09 -3.98
N GLU A 136 16.86 9.21 -3.15
CA GLU A 136 17.73 8.10 -3.58
C GLU A 136 16.92 6.83 -3.90
N ASN A 137 15.59 6.93 -4.01
CA ASN A 137 14.68 5.81 -4.25
C ASN A 137 14.72 4.73 -3.16
N ARG A 138 15.06 5.10 -1.92
CA ARG A 138 15.07 4.20 -0.76
C ARG A 138 13.82 4.37 0.09
N VAL A 139 13.29 3.27 0.62
CA VAL A 139 12.15 3.30 1.55
C VAL A 139 12.67 3.59 2.95
N LEU A 140 12.18 4.67 3.53
CA LEU A 140 12.48 5.10 4.88
C LEU A 140 11.25 4.90 5.77
N GLU A 141 11.48 4.45 6.99
CA GLU A 141 10.48 4.50 8.06
C GLU A 141 10.71 5.74 8.90
N LEU A 142 9.66 6.53 9.08
CA LEU A 142 9.66 7.74 9.87
C LEU A 142 8.65 7.62 11.01
N HIS A 143 8.98 8.21 12.14
CA HIS A 143 8.04 8.33 13.24
C HIS A 143 6.86 9.24 12.85
N LEU A 144 5.62 8.78 13.05
CA LEU A 144 4.38 9.45 12.61
C LEU A 144 4.26 10.91 13.06
N ARG A 145 4.55 11.21 14.34
CA ARG A 145 4.44 12.58 14.89
C ARG A 145 5.69 13.44 14.69
N SER A 146 6.86 12.93 15.06
CA SER A 146 8.11 13.71 15.03
C SER A 146 8.68 13.84 13.63
N LYS A 147 8.31 12.96 12.70
CA LYS A 147 8.83 12.84 11.33
C LYS A 147 10.33 12.54 11.27
N LYS A 148 10.93 12.09 12.38
CA LYS A 148 12.32 11.63 12.39
C LYS A 148 12.41 10.29 11.66
N VAL A 149 13.41 10.13 10.82
CA VAL A 149 13.79 8.82 10.26
C VAL A 149 14.16 7.91 11.42
N LEU A 150 13.51 6.76 11.47
CA LEU A 150 13.76 5.68 12.42
C LEU A 150 14.68 4.64 11.82
N ARG A 151 14.40 4.25 10.57
CA ARG A 151 15.14 3.22 9.84
C ARG A 151 15.20 3.57 8.36
N ASP A 152 16.30 3.19 7.73
CA ASP A 152 16.38 3.01 6.29
C ASP A 152 16.11 1.53 6.01
N LEU A 153 15.03 1.25 5.27
CA LEU A 153 14.50 -0.10 5.07
C LEU A 153 14.94 -0.73 3.76
N GLY A 154 15.66 -0.02 2.87
CA GLY A 154 16.09 -0.64 1.62
C GLY A 154 15.46 -0.09 0.36
N THR A 155 15.46 -0.96 -0.64
CA THR A 155 14.63 -0.83 -1.84
C THR A 155 13.17 -1.15 -1.52
N MET A 156 12.27 -0.90 -2.48
CA MET A 156 10.86 -1.27 -2.34
C MET A 156 10.67 -2.77 -2.17
N GLU A 157 11.47 -3.57 -2.86
CA GLU A 157 11.46 -5.03 -2.78
C GLU A 157 11.86 -5.51 -1.37
N GLU A 158 12.94 -4.95 -0.80
CA GLU A 158 13.38 -5.30 0.55
C GLU A 158 12.30 -4.96 1.59
N TRP A 159 11.70 -3.77 1.47
CA TRP A 159 10.59 -3.37 2.34
C TRP A 159 9.35 -4.27 2.18
N LEU A 160 8.97 -4.59 0.94
CA LEU A 160 7.82 -5.44 0.65
C LEU A 160 8.05 -6.87 1.18
N ASP A 161 9.26 -7.40 1.03
CA ASP A 161 9.59 -8.73 1.56
C ASP A 161 9.49 -8.77 3.09
N LEU A 162 9.98 -7.74 3.80
CA LEU A 162 9.80 -7.63 5.25
C LEU A 162 8.32 -7.60 5.66
N LEU A 163 7.50 -6.84 4.94
CA LEU A 163 6.07 -6.74 5.24
C LEU A 163 5.32 -8.04 4.95
N LEU A 164 5.70 -8.76 3.88
CA LEU A 164 5.12 -10.06 3.56
C LEU A 164 5.58 -11.15 4.53
N GLU A 165 6.81 -11.09 5.05
CA GLU A 165 7.23 -11.97 6.14
C GLU A 165 6.35 -11.78 7.38
N GLU A 166 6.05 -10.54 7.75
CA GLU A 166 5.16 -10.25 8.88
C GLU A 166 3.74 -10.76 8.61
N ALA A 167 3.21 -10.54 7.40
CA ALA A 167 1.90 -11.02 6.99
C ALA A 167 1.75 -12.56 7.02
N ILE A 168 2.85 -13.31 7.07
CA ILE A 168 2.85 -14.78 7.10
C ILE A 168 3.08 -15.33 8.52
N ARG A 169 3.62 -14.51 9.43
CA ARG A 169 3.93 -14.93 10.81
C ARG A 169 2.73 -14.91 11.75
N ILE A 170 1.76 -14.04 11.49
CA ILE A 170 0.56 -13.83 12.31
C ILE A 170 -0.50 -14.88 11.98
#